data_AF-A0A7S4BZV7-F1
#
_entry.id   AF-A0A7S4BZV7-F1
#
_cell.length_a   1.000
_cell.length_b   1.000
_cell.length_c   1.000
_cell.angle_alpha   90.00
_cell.angle_beta   90.00
_cell.angle_gamma   90.00
#
_symmetry.space_group_name_H-M   'P 1'
#
loop_
_entity.id
_entity.type
_entity.pdbx_description
1 polymer ?
#
loop_
_entity_poly.entity_id
_entity_poly.type
_entity_poly.pdbx_seq_one_letter_code
_entity_poly.pdbx_strand_id
1 'polypeptide(L)'
;NFRDECNAALLQFEKATEWADLIRYLQRLQRTFNKYSQIPLVPDKVLVAKRLYQCLNPALPSGVHLKTLETYELIFSRIGTARLARDLAFYSEGIFPLYRHASYQVKPVLLDLFERYYAPLGGRAVPCLP
;
A
#
# COMPACT_ATOMS: atom_id res chain seq x y z
N ASN A 1 6.95 8.97 -18.94
CA ASN A 1 5.81 9.66 -18.27
C ASN A 1 5.54 8.95 -16.94
N PHE A 2 4.90 9.57 -15.95
CA PHE A 2 4.62 9.00 -14.62
C PHE A 2 3.97 7.61 -14.70
N ARG A 3 2.98 7.44 -15.59
CA ARG A 3 2.31 6.16 -15.81
C ARG A 3 3.28 5.06 -16.25
N ASP A 4 4.14 5.34 -17.23
CA ASP A 4 5.07 4.34 -17.79
C ASP A 4 6.11 3.93 -16.75
N GLU A 5 6.66 4.89 -15.98
CA GLU A 5 7.64 4.60 -14.93
C GLU A 5 7.01 3.81 -13.78
N CYS A 6 5.76 4.13 -13.42
CA CYS A 6 5.01 3.38 -12.42
C CYS A 6 4.74 1.95 -12.91
N ASN A 7 4.28 1.79 -14.16
CA ASN A 7 4.05 0.47 -14.74
C ASN A 7 5.35 -0.36 -14.81
N ALA A 8 6.46 0.25 -15.24
CA ALA A 8 7.77 -0.41 -15.27
C ALA A 8 8.24 -0.87 -13.87
N ALA A 9 7.92 -0.11 -12.81
CA ALA A 9 8.17 -0.52 -11.43
C ALA A 9 7.25 -1.67 -11.00
N LEU A 10 5.96 -1.62 -11.34
CA LEU A 10 4.96 -2.64 -10.99
C LEU A 10 5.21 -4.00 -11.66
N LEU A 11 5.72 -4.00 -12.89
CA LEU A 11 6.08 -5.23 -13.61
C LEU A 11 7.23 -6.00 -12.96
N GLN A 12 8.04 -5.37 -12.11
CA GLN A 12 9.13 -6.07 -11.42
C GLN A 12 8.62 -7.08 -10.38
N PHE A 13 7.46 -6.81 -9.76
CA PHE A 13 6.90 -7.68 -8.71
C PHE A 13 6.55 -9.09 -9.21
N GLU A 14 6.34 -9.26 -10.52
CA GLU A 14 6.13 -10.58 -11.16
C GLU A 14 7.39 -11.43 -11.21
N LYS A 15 8.57 -10.80 -11.04
CA LYS A 15 9.87 -11.44 -11.08
C LYS A 15 10.45 -11.72 -9.70
N ALA A 16 9.70 -11.43 -8.63
CA ALA A 16 10.17 -11.63 -7.27
C ALA A 16 10.34 -13.13 -6.99
N THR A 17 11.55 -13.53 -6.63
CA THR A 17 11.87 -14.92 -6.24
C THR A 17 12.12 -15.05 -4.74
N GLU A 18 12.52 -13.96 -4.09
CA GLU A 18 12.77 -13.91 -2.65
C GLU A 18 12.11 -12.68 -2.01
N TRP A 19 11.97 -12.69 -0.68
CA TRP A 19 11.35 -11.58 0.04
C TRP A 19 12.13 -10.27 -0.12
N ALA A 20 13.44 -10.33 -0.32
CA ALA A 20 14.30 -9.14 -0.51
C ALA A 20 13.97 -8.40 -1.82
N ASP A 21 13.53 -9.13 -2.86
CA ASP A 21 13.06 -8.53 -4.11
C ASP A 21 11.87 -7.61 -3.88
N LEU A 22 10.92 -8.02 -3.04
CA LEU A 22 9.73 -7.24 -2.72
C LEU A 22 10.10 -5.90 -2.07
N ILE A 23 11.05 -5.89 -1.13
CA ILE A 23 11.55 -4.64 -0.53
C ILE A 23 12.17 -3.74 -1.60
N ARG A 24 13.02 -4.29 -2.46
CA ARG A 24 13.66 -3.53 -3.56
C ARG A 24 12.62 -2.93 -4.52
N TYR A 25 11.57 -3.67 -4.84
CA TYR A 25 10.52 -3.22 -5.75
C TYR A 25 9.57 -2.20 -5.10
N LEU A 26 9.24 -2.37 -3.82
CA LEU A 26 8.54 -1.34 -3.03
C LEU A 26 9.35 -0.04 -2.99
N GLN A 27 10.64 -0.10 -2.71
CA GLN A 27 11.52 1.08 -2.74
C GLN A 27 11.60 1.73 -4.11
N ARG A 28 11.62 0.96 -5.20
CA ARG A 28 11.55 1.49 -6.56
C ARG A 28 10.22 2.21 -6.81
N LEU A 29 9.10 1.61 -6.41
CA LEU A 29 7.77 2.23 -6.54
C LEU A 29 7.65 3.52 -5.73
N GLN A 30 8.11 3.53 -4.47
CA GLN A 30 8.15 4.72 -3.61
C GLN A 30 8.98 5.84 -4.26
N ARG A 31 10.17 5.52 -4.81
CA ARG A 31 10.99 6.49 -5.54
C ARG A 31 10.25 7.08 -6.73
N THR A 32 9.51 6.27 -7.49
CA THR A 32 8.69 6.76 -8.60
C THR A 32 7.58 7.69 -8.09
N PHE A 33 6.85 7.35 -7.03
CA PHE A 33 5.85 8.25 -6.46
C PHE A 33 6.45 9.56 -5.96
N ASN A 34 7.58 9.52 -5.26
CA ASN A 34 8.26 10.71 -4.75
C ASN A 34 8.75 11.62 -5.89
N LYS A 35 9.31 11.05 -6.97
CA LYS A 35 9.71 11.79 -8.17
C LYS A 35 8.54 12.59 -8.78
N TYR A 36 7.33 12.04 -8.71
CA TYR A 36 6.11 12.66 -9.23
C TYR A 36 5.20 13.20 -8.13
N SER A 37 5.73 13.66 -7.00
CA SER A 37 4.96 14.09 -5.81
C SER A 37 3.85 15.10 -6.09
N GLN A 38 4.02 15.95 -7.11
CA GLN A 38 3.05 16.98 -7.52
C GLN A 38 1.77 16.41 -8.17
N ILE A 39 1.74 15.13 -8.53
CA ILE A 39 0.60 14.49 -9.18
C ILE A 39 -0.22 13.71 -8.13
N PRO A 40 -1.38 14.19 -7.66
CA PRO A 40 -2.17 13.56 -6.60
C PRO A 40 -3.01 12.37 -7.11
N LEU A 41 -2.39 11.50 -7.89
CA LEU A 41 -3.00 10.32 -8.51
C LEU A 41 -2.08 9.11 -8.38
N VAL A 42 -2.69 7.93 -8.45
CA VAL A 42 -2.01 6.63 -8.51
C VAL A 42 -2.32 6.00 -9.86
N PRO A 43 -1.32 5.81 -10.74
CA PRO A 43 -1.50 5.08 -11.97
C PRO A 43 -1.89 3.62 -11.67
N ASP A 44 -2.86 3.10 -12.42
CA ASP A 44 -3.29 1.70 -12.36
C ASP A 44 -3.49 1.19 -10.91
N LYS A 45 -4.28 1.93 -10.11
CA LYS A 45 -4.51 1.71 -8.67
C LYS A 45 -4.83 0.25 -8.27
N VAL A 46 -5.52 -0.48 -9.14
CA VAL A 46 -5.86 -1.90 -8.92
C VAL A 46 -4.59 -2.76 -8.95
N LEU A 47 -3.69 -2.50 -9.90
CA LEU A 47 -2.41 -3.23 -9.97
C LEU A 47 -1.51 -2.86 -8.80
N VAL A 48 -1.45 -1.59 -8.42
CA VAL A 48 -0.73 -1.13 -7.22
C VAL A 48 -1.24 -1.88 -5.99
N ALA A 49 -2.55 -1.89 -5.76
CA ALA A 49 -3.17 -2.60 -4.64
C ALA A 49 -2.84 -4.11 -4.66
N LYS A 50 -2.89 -4.76 -5.82
CA LYS A 50 -2.50 -6.18 -5.97
C LYS A 50 -1.05 -6.43 -5.58
N ARG A 51 -0.11 -5.55 -5.94
CA ARG A 51 1.31 -5.68 -5.56
C ARG A 51 1.53 -5.45 -4.07
N LEU A 52 0.82 -4.50 -3.47
CA LEU A 52 0.86 -4.29 -2.02
C LEU A 52 0.30 -5.51 -1.28
N TYR A 53 -0.82 -6.07 -1.74
CA TYR A 53 -1.40 -7.28 -1.17
C TYR A 53 -0.42 -8.47 -1.18
N GLN A 54 0.29 -8.70 -2.29
CA GLN A 54 1.36 -9.71 -2.38
C GLN A 54 2.40 -9.53 -1.28
N CYS A 55 2.76 -8.29 -0.95
CA CYS A 55 3.74 -7.97 0.08
C CYS A 55 3.20 -8.09 1.52
N LEU A 56 1.89 -8.26 1.70
CA LEU A 56 1.24 -8.48 3.00
C LEU A 56 1.00 -9.97 3.31
N ASN A 57 1.53 -10.89 2.49
CA ASN A 57 1.41 -12.33 2.76
C ASN A 57 1.99 -12.67 4.17
N PRO A 58 1.24 -13.38 5.04
CA PRO A 58 1.69 -13.77 6.38
C PRO A 58 3.02 -14.55 6.43
N ALA A 59 3.38 -15.25 5.34
CA ALA A 59 4.64 -16.00 5.26
C ALA A 59 5.88 -15.10 5.06
N LEU A 60 5.68 -13.81 4.77
CA LEU A 60 6.77 -12.85 4.57
C LEU A 60 7.26 -12.26 5.90
N PRO A 61 8.54 -11.88 5.99
CA PRO A 61 9.10 -11.30 7.21
C PRO A 61 8.52 -9.91 7.49
N SER A 62 8.51 -9.53 8.78
CA SER A 62 7.99 -8.24 9.26
C SER A 62 8.58 -7.02 8.52
N GLY A 63 9.84 -7.09 8.09
CA GLY A 63 10.47 -6.01 7.31
C GLY A 63 9.78 -5.72 5.98
N VAL A 64 9.21 -6.74 5.31
CA VAL A 64 8.43 -6.56 4.09
C VAL A 64 7.08 -5.91 4.41
N HIS A 65 6.41 -6.35 5.49
CA HIS A 65 5.15 -5.76 5.93
C HIS A 65 5.31 -4.29 6.29
N LEU A 66 6.31 -3.93 7.09
CA LEU A 66 6.60 -2.54 7.46
C LEU A 66 6.85 -1.68 6.21
N LYS A 67 7.66 -2.17 5.26
CA LYS A 67 7.93 -1.44 4.02
C LYS A 67 6.68 -1.27 3.15
N THR A 68 5.78 -2.23 3.22
CA THR A 68 4.49 -2.16 2.52
C THR A 68 3.59 -1.12 3.16
N LEU A 69 3.50 -1.07 4.49
CA LEU A 69 2.73 -0.06 5.22
C LEU A 69 3.26 1.36 4.99
N GLU A 70 4.58 1.56 4.93
CA GLU A 70 5.17 2.84 4.50
C GLU A 70 4.72 3.24 3.08
N THR A 71 4.54 2.27 2.19
CA THR A 71 4.06 2.52 0.82
C THR A 71 2.57 2.88 0.81
N TYR A 72 1.76 2.28 1.69
CA TYR A 72 0.37 2.69 1.90
C TYR A 72 0.28 4.13 2.41
N GLU A 73 1.06 4.50 3.44
CA GLU A 73 1.13 5.87 3.98
C GLU A 73 1.42 6.89 2.87
N LEU A 74 2.41 6.59 2.02
CA LEU A 74 2.77 7.44 0.88
C LEU A 74 1.62 7.58 -0.12
N ILE A 75 0.89 6.50 -0.39
CA ILE A 75 -0.25 6.54 -1.32
C ILE A 75 -1.41 7.34 -0.72
N PHE A 76 -1.76 7.08 0.54
CA PHE A 76 -2.91 7.70 1.18
C PHE A 76 -2.72 9.19 1.39
N SER A 77 -1.54 9.61 1.87
CA SER A 77 -1.18 11.02 1.99
C SER A 77 -1.22 11.74 0.63
N ARG A 78 -0.73 11.08 -0.43
CA ARG A 78 -0.70 11.64 -1.79
C ARG A 78 -2.09 11.86 -2.41
N ILE A 79 -3.02 10.92 -2.26
CA ILE A 79 -4.34 11.01 -2.93
C ILE A 79 -5.36 11.82 -2.13
N GLY A 80 -5.12 11.99 -0.83
CA GLY A 80 -5.97 12.73 0.08
C GLY A 80 -7.31 12.05 0.37
N THR A 81 -8.00 12.55 1.40
CA THR A 81 -9.19 11.95 2.01
C THR A 81 -10.31 11.65 1.02
N ALA A 82 -10.60 12.57 0.08
CA ALA A 82 -11.72 12.42 -0.85
C ALA A 82 -11.51 11.28 -1.85
N ARG A 83 -10.30 11.15 -2.43
CA ARG A 83 -10.00 10.05 -3.35
C ARG A 83 -9.80 8.75 -2.60
N LEU A 84 -9.18 8.81 -1.42
CA LEU A 84 -9.02 7.67 -0.54
C LEU A 84 -10.38 7.03 -0.27
N ALA A 85 -11.39 7.79 0.18
CA ALA A 85 -12.73 7.25 0.45
C ALA A 85 -13.32 6.41 -0.69
N ARG A 86 -13.07 6.80 -1.95
CA ARG A 86 -13.58 6.11 -3.13
C ARG A 86 -12.74 4.89 -3.51
N ASP A 87 -11.43 4.96 -3.27
CA ASP A 87 -10.48 3.95 -3.71
C ASP A 87 -10.08 2.98 -2.57
N LEU A 88 -10.56 3.21 -1.35
CA LEU A 88 -10.17 2.52 -0.12
C LEU A 88 -10.43 1.01 -0.17
N ALA A 89 -11.51 0.59 -0.83
CA ALA A 89 -11.85 -0.83 -0.98
C ALA A 89 -10.70 -1.63 -1.62
N PHE A 90 -10.05 -1.10 -2.67
CA PHE A 90 -8.92 -1.78 -3.29
C PHE A 90 -7.74 -1.98 -2.34
N TYR A 91 -7.52 -1.03 -1.44
CA TYR A 91 -6.41 -1.03 -0.50
C TYR A 91 -6.68 -1.88 0.75
N SER A 92 -7.95 -2.02 1.13
CA SER A 92 -8.39 -2.67 2.38
C SER A 92 -8.30 -4.19 2.35
N GLU A 93 -8.47 -4.80 1.17
CA GLU A 93 -8.43 -6.25 0.94
C GLU A 93 -7.21 -6.93 1.59
N GLY A 94 -6.04 -6.27 1.56
CA GLY A 94 -4.81 -6.80 2.15
C GLY A 94 -4.54 -6.38 3.58
N ILE A 95 -5.00 -5.20 3.98
CA ILE A 95 -4.65 -4.58 5.26
C ILE A 95 -5.40 -5.25 6.41
N PHE A 96 -6.69 -5.57 6.25
CA PHE A 96 -7.46 -6.18 7.34
C PHE A 96 -6.99 -7.58 7.73
N PRO A 97 -6.70 -8.50 6.78
CA PRO A 97 -6.16 -9.82 7.13
C PRO A 97 -4.80 -9.75 7.83
N LEU A 98 -3.97 -8.76 7.48
CA LEU A 98 -2.63 -8.59 8.07
C LEU A 98 -2.70 -8.47 9.60
N TYR A 99 -3.69 -7.78 10.17
CA TYR A 99 -3.78 -7.56 11.62
C TYR A 99 -3.74 -8.85 12.44
N ARG A 100 -4.37 -9.93 11.94
CA ARG A 100 -4.42 -11.23 12.63
C ARG A 100 -3.06 -11.92 12.70
N HIS A 101 -2.22 -11.72 11.69
CA HIS A 101 -0.94 -12.41 11.53
C HIS A 101 0.28 -11.52 11.75
N ALA A 102 0.07 -10.21 11.88
CA ALA A 102 1.11 -9.21 12.07
C ALA A 102 1.90 -9.47 13.36
N SER A 103 3.22 -9.31 13.27
CA SER A 103 4.10 -9.34 14.44
C SER A 103 3.83 -8.16 15.37
N TYR A 104 4.33 -8.25 16.60
CA TYR A 104 4.23 -7.18 17.60
C TYR A 104 4.75 -5.83 17.09
N GLN A 105 5.77 -5.83 16.21
CA GLN A 105 6.35 -4.60 15.65
C GLN A 105 5.49 -4.00 14.53
N VAL A 106 4.74 -4.83 13.79
CA VAL A 106 3.89 -4.38 12.67
C VAL A 106 2.56 -3.83 13.17
N LYS A 107 1.99 -4.39 14.25
CA LYS A 107 0.67 -4.00 14.75
C LYS A 107 0.54 -2.50 15.08
N PRO A 108 1.49 -1.84 15.79
CA PRO A 108 1.39 -0.41 16.07
C PRO A 108 1.35 0.44 14.79
N VAL A 109 2.17 0.12 13.80
CA VAL A 109 2.21 0.85 12.51
C VAL A 109 0.90 0.66 11.74
N LEU A 110 0.34 -0.55 11.78
CA LEU A 110 -0.94 -0.85 11.15
C LEU A 110 -2.11 -0.10 11.81
N LEU A 111 -2.13 -0.06 13.15
CA LEU A 111 -3.15 0.68 13.90
C LEU A 111 -3.06 2.19 13.64
N ASP A 112 -1.86 2.74 13.60
CA ASP A 112 -1.62 4.15 13.26
C ASP A 112 -2.12 4.50 11.84
N LEU A 113 -1.93 3.59 10.87
CA LEU A 113 -2.51 3.75 9.53
C LEU A 113 -4.06 3.79 9.56
N PHE A 114 -4.69 2.94 10.38
CA PHE A 114 -6.14 2.96 10.56
C PHE A 114 -6.62 4.26 11.21
N GLU A 115 -5.95 4.70 12.27
CA GLU A 115 -6.29 5.94 12.99
C GLU A 115 -6.18 7.17 12.11
N ARG A 116 -5.13 7.26 11.27
CA ARG A 116 -4.89 8.42 10.41
C ARG A 116 -5.76 8.46 9.15
N TYR A 117 -6.07 7.30 8.58
CA TYR A 117 -6.65 7.26 7.22
C TYR A 117 -8.02 6.59 7.14
N TYR A 118 -8.37 5.68 8.05
CA TYR A 118 -9.67 5.01 8.04
C TYR A 118 -10.64 5.71 8.97
N ALA A 119 -10.25 5.97 10.23
CA ALA A 119 -11.13 6.59 11.22
C ALA A 119 -11.70 7.94 10.76
N PRO A 120 -10.93 8.86 10.13
CA PRO A 120 -11.46 10.17 9.70
C PRO A 120 -12.44 10.09 8.52
N LEU A 121 -12.57 8.93 7.87
CA LEU A 121 -13.53 8.75 6.78
C LEU A 121 -14.96 8.53 7.30
N GLY A 122 -15.11 8.10 8.55
CA GLY A 122 -16.39 7.82 9.18
C GLY A 122 -17.23 6.85 8.33
N GLY A 123 -18.50 7.20 8.11
CA GLY A 123 -19.42 6.38 7.31
C GLY A 123 -18.97 6.08 5.88
N ARG A 124 -18.01 6.84 5.32
CA ARG A 124 -17.46 6.59 3.99
C ARG A 124 -16.52 5.38 3.93
N ALA A 125 -16.04 4.89 5.07
CA ALA A 125 -15.27 3.66 5.16
C ALA A 125 -16.16 2.40 5.21
N VAL A 126 -17.47 2.53 5.46
CA VAL A 126 -18.38 1.38 5.58
C VAL A 126 -18.29 0.41 4.39
N PRO A 127 -18.23 0.86 3.12
CA PRO A 127 -18.18 -0.05 1.99
C PRO A 127 -16.92 -0.91 1.87
N CYS A 128 -15.84 -0.58 2.60
CA CYS A 128 -14.60 -1.35 2.56
C CYS A 128 -14.35 -2.20 3.80
N LEU A 129 -15.21 -2.13 4.81
CA LEU A 129 -15.08 -2.96 6.02
C LEU A 129 -15.52 -4.40 5.72
N PRO A 130 -14.82 -5.42 6.28
CA PRO A 130 -15.17 -6.82 6.12
C PRO A 130 -16.42 -7.23 6.92
#